data_AF-A0A936F4D0-F1
#
_entry.id   AF-A0A936F4D0-F1
#
_cell.length_a   1.000
_cell.length_b   1.000
_cell.length_c   1.000
_cell.angle_alpha   90.00
_cell.angle_beta   90.00
_cell.angle_gamma   90.00
#
_symmetry.space_group_name_H-M   'P 1'
#
loop_
_entity.id
_entity.type
_entity.pdbx_description
1 polymer ?
#
loop_
_entity_poly.entity_id
_entity_poly.type
_entity_poly.pdbx_seq_one_letter_code
_entity_poly.pdbx_strand_id
1 'polypeptide(L)'
;MNANWLLKSSTLWSVLGASGFLSLMAVLFSEGGLPELRKREAELKAARTRLVELNQRNHELLDEVQRLAAKDPELMEALARRQGYARKGETIYTFRNREK
;
A
#
# COMPACT_ATOMS: atom_id res chain seq x y z
N MET A 1 17.24 35.79 -46.16
CA MET A 1 16.32 36.59 -45.33
C MET A 1 16.84 36.56 -43.90
N ASN A 2 17.21 37.71 -43.33
CA ASN A 2 17.90 37.76 -42.04
C ASN A 2 16.89 37.58 -40.88
N ALA A 3 16.96 36.43 -40.20
CA ALA A 3 16.10 36.11 -39.05
C ALA A 3 16.39 36.96 -37.79
N ASN A 4 17.36 37.89 -37.86
CA ASN A 4 17.70 38.80 -36.76
C ASN A 4 16.55 39.70 -36.30
N TRP A 5 15.53 39.91 -37.13
CA TRP A 5 14.32 40.65 -36.72
C TRP A 5 13.43 39.86 -35.74
N LEU A 6 13.34 38.53 -35.89
CA LEU A 6 12.63 37.65 -34.96
C LEU A 6 13.25 37.69 -33.56
N LEU A 7 14.58 37.75 -33.48
CA LEU A 7 15.33 37.80 -32.22
C LEU A 7 15.17 39.13 -31.47
N LYS A 8 14.83 40.24 -32.14
CA LYS A 8 14.62 41.56 -31.52
C LYS A 8 13.19 41.79 -31.03
N SER A 9 12.22 40.99 -31.51
CA SER A 9 10.82 41.18 -31.15
C SER A 9 10.52 40.54 -29.78
N SER A 10 10.59 41.35 -28.73
CA SER A 10 10.31 40.96 -27.34
C SER A 10 8.94 40.28 -27.17
N THR A 11 7.96 40.66 -27.98
CA THR A 11 6.61 40.08 -27.98
C THR A 11 6.56 38.64 -28.52
N LEU A 12 7.44 38.28 -29.46
CA LEU A 12 7.51 36.90 -29.95
C LEU A 12 8.13 35.98 -28.91
N TRP A 13 9.17 36.44 -28.21
CA TRP A 13 9.78 35.70 -27.10
C TRP A 13 8.83 35.53 -25.92
N SER A 14 8.05 36.55 -25.58
CA SER A 14 7.06 36.44 -24.49
C SER A 14 5.95 35.46 -24.83
N VAL A 15 5.44 35.46 -26.07
CA VAL A 15 4.43 34.51 -26.54
C VAL A 15 4.99 33.09 -26.57
N LEU A 16 6.21 32.91 -27.07
CA LEU A 16 6.86 31.59 -27.13
C LEU A 16 7.13 31.04 -25.73
N GLY A 17 7.60 31.89 -24.81
CA GLY A 17 7.79 31.56 -23.40
C GLY A 17 6.48 31.22 -22.70
N ALA A 18 5.42 32.01 -22.90
CA ALA A 18 4.10 31.77 -22.34
C ALA A 18 3.49 30.46 -22.85
N SER A 19 3.62 30.16 -24.14
CA SER A 19 3.14 28.91 -24.74
C SER A 19 3.88 27.69 -24.18
N GLY A 20 5.20 27.78 -24.05
CA GLY A 20 6.01 26.71 -23.44
C GLY A 20 5.64 26.48 -21.98
N PHE A 21 5.47 27.57 -21.22
CA PHE A 21 5.07 27.50 -19.82
C PHE A 21 3.68 26.89 -19.63
N LEU A 22 2.69 27.30 -20.43
CA LEU A 22 1.34 26.75 -20.39
C LEU A 22 1.31 25.27 -20.75
N SER A 23 2.10 24.86 -21.74
CA SER A 23 2.23 23.45 -22.13
C SER A 23 2.84 22.61 -20.99
N LEU A 24 3.86 23.14 -20.32
CA LEU A 24 4.48 22.47 -19.17
C LEU A 24 3.50 22.35 -18.00
N MET A 25 2.75 23.41 -17.70
CA MET A 25 1.71 23.38 -16.66
C MET A 25 0.60 22.37 -17.01
N ALA A 26 0.17 22.33 -18.27
CA ALA A 26 -0.84 21.38 -18.71
C ALA A 26 -0.39 19.93 -18.48
N VAL A 27 0.88 19.59 -18.75
CA VAL A 27 1.41 18.24 -18.50
C VAL A 27 1.54 17.96 -17.00
N LEU A 28 2.09 18.89 -16.22
CA LEU A 28 2.30 18.71 -14.77
C LEU A 28 0.98 18.56 -14.00
N PHE A 29 -0.08 19.23 -14.46
CA PHE A 29 -1.42 19.18 -13.87
C PHE A 29 -2.41 18.29 -14.65
N SER A 30 -1.94 17.54 -15.65
CA SER A 30 -2.79 16.59 -16.40
C SER A 30 -3.21 15.40 -15.54
N GLU A 31 -4.18 14.63 -16.05
CA GLU A 31 -4.57 13.33 -15.50
C GLU A 31 -3.38 12.37 -15.57
N GLY A 32 -2.78 12.07 -14.41
CA GLY A 32 -1.52 11.32 -14.28
C GLY A 32 -0.30 12.16 -13.88
N GLY A 33 -0.46 13.48 -13.74
CA GLY A 33 0.59 14.40 -13.30
C GLY A 33 0.87 14.36 -11.78
N LEU A 34 1.59 15.37 -11.30
CA LEU A 34 1.99 15.53 -9.90
C LEU A 34 0.87 15.37 -8.85
N PRO A 35 -0.36 15.89 -9.05
CA PRO A 35 -1.40 15.74 -8.05
C PRO A 35 -1.88 14.29 -7.89
N GLU A 36 -1.95 13.52 -8.98
CA GLU A 36 -2.32 12.10 -8.91
C GLU A 36 -1.22 11.28 -8.23
N LEU A 37 0.05 11.55 -8.56
CA LEU A 37 1.18 10.91 -7.88
C LEU A 37 1.15 11.15 -6.36
N ARG A 38 0.87 12.39 -5.92
CA ARG A 38 0.72 12.67 -4.48
C ARG A 38 -0.44 11.93 -3.83
N LYS A 39 -1.58 11.81 -4.52
CA LYS A 39 -2.71 11.02 -4.00
C LYS A 39 -2.31 9.55 -3.86
N ARG A 40 -1.66 8.98 -4.86
CA ARG A 40 -1.19 7.58 -4.84
C ARG A 40 -0.14 7.34 -3.74
N GLU A 41 0.78 8.27 -3.53
CA GLU A 41 1.72 8.20 -2.42
C GLU A 41 1.01 8.22 -1.06
N ALA A 42 -0.01 9.08 -0.90
CA ALA A 42 -0.82 9.13 0.31
C ALA A 42 -1.61 7.82 0.53
N GLU A 43 -2.22 7.28 -0.52
CA GLU A 43 -2.90 5.98 -0.50
C GLU A 43 -1.95 4.84 -0.13
N LEU A 44 -0.77 4.80 -0.73
CA LEU A 44 0.27 3.81 -0.42
C LEU A 44 0.72 3.92 1.03
N LYS A 45 0.92 5.13 1.54
CA LYS A 45 1.31 5.36 2.93
C LYS A 45 0.21 4.87 3.88
N ALA A 46 -1.05 5.21 3.62
CA ALA A 46 -2.19 4.76 4.41
C ALA A 46 -2.33 3.23 4.39
N ALA A 47 -2.18 2.60 3.22
CA ALA A 47 -2.23 1.15 3.07
C ALA A 47 -1.08 0.46 3.84
N ARG A 48 0.14 0.99 3.77
CA ARG A 48 1.29 0.50 4.55
C ARG A 48 1.03 0.59 6.05
N THR A 49 0.50 1.70 6.55
CA THR A 49 0.15 1.84 7.97
C THR A 49 -0.89 0.80 8.39
N ARG A 50 -1.93 0.58 7.58
CA ARG A 50 -2.94 -0.47 7.85
C ARG A 50 -2.33 -1.87 7.86
N LEU A 51 -1.39 -2.17 6.96
CA LEU A 51 -0.70 -3.46 6.95
C LEU A 51 0.11 -3.69 8.22
N VAL A 52 0.82 -2.66 8.70
CA VAL A 52 1.58 -2.75 9.96
C VAL A 52 0.63 -2.98 11.13
N GLU A 53 -0.46 -2.22 11.22
CA GLU A 53 -1.46 -2.38 12.27
C GLU A 53 -2.11 -3.78 12.24
N LEU A 54 -2.49 -4.25 11.05
CA LEU A 54 -3.12 -5.56 10.89
C LEU A 54 -2.13 -6.69 11.24
N ASN A 55 -0.86 -6.54 10.89
CA ASN A 55 0.16 -7.51 11.25
C ASN A 55 0.41 -7.55 12.76
N GLN A 56 0.45 -6.39 13.42
CA GLN A 56 0.56 -6.28 14.87
C GLN A 56 -0.60 -7.02 15.56
N ARG A 57 -1.85 -6.72 15.15
CA ARG A 57 -3.05 -7.37 15.69
C ARG A 57 -3.08 -8.87 15.42
N ASN A 58 -2.65 -9.31 14.23
CA ASN A 58 -2.54 -10.73 13.92
C ASN A 58 -1.55 -11.42 14.85
N HIS A 59 -0.43 -10.78 15.17
CA HIS A 59 0.56 -11.34 16.10
C HIS A 59 -0.02 -11.45 17.52
N GLU A 60 -0.67 -10.39 18.02
CA GLU A 60 -1.34 -10.40 19.33
C GLU A 60 -2.43 -11.49 19.44
N LEU A 61 -3.24 -11.63 18.39
CA LEU A 61 -4.28 -12.67 18.32
C LEU A 61 -3.68 -14.07 18.25
N LEU A 62 -2.59 -14.26 17.51
CA LEU A 62 -1.89 -15.54 17.46
C LEU A 62 -1.30 -15.92 18.81
N ASP A 63 -0.74 -14.96 19.54
CA ASP A 63 -0.23 -15.18 20.89
C ASP A 63 -1.37 -15.54 21.86
N GLU A 64 -2.51 -14.89 21.74
CA GLU A 64 -3.69 -15.23 22.52
C GLU A 64 -4.24 -16.62 22.20
N VAL A 65 -4.35 -16.96 20.91
CA VAL A 65 -4.71 -18.30 20.44
C VAL A 65 -3.76 -19.35 20.99
N GLN A 66 -2.44 -19.09 20.98
CA GLN A 66 -1.45 -20.01 21.56
C GLN A 66 -1.62 -20.16 23.08
N ARG A 67 -1.84 -19.06 23.80
CA ARG A 67 -2.11 -19.10 25.25
C ARG A 67 -3.38 -19.88 25.58
N LEU A 68 -4.43 -19.72 24.78
CA LEU A 68 -5.68 -20.45 24.94
C LEU A 68 -5.52 -21.93 24.61
N ALA A 69 -4.82 -22.26 23.52
CA ALA A 69 -4.51 -23.63 23.14
C ALA A 69 -3.68 -24.37 24.20
N ALA A 70 -2.78 -23.66 24.88
CA ALA A 70 -2.01 -24.22 26.00
C ALA A 70 -2.88 -24.54 27.24
N LYS A 71 -4.00 -23.83 27.42
CA LYS A 71 -4.94 -24.04 28.54
C LYS A 71 -5.95 -25.14 28.25
N ASP A 72 -6.44 -25.24 27.02
CA ASP A 72 -7.45 -26.22 26.62
C ASP A 72 -7.23 -26.72 25.17
N PRO A 73 -6.42 -27.77 25.00
CA PRO A 73 -6.12 -28.33 23.69
C PRO A 73 -7.34 -29.00 23.03
N GLU A 74 -8.19 -29.66 23.82
CA GLU A 74 -9.33 -30.43 23.31
C GLU A 74 -10.41 -29.50 22.73
N LEU A 75 -10.67 -28.37 23.38
CA LEU A 75 -11.57 -27.34 22.88
C LEU A 75 -11.08 -26.76 21.54
N MET A 76 -9.76 -26.55 21.40
CA MET A 76 -9.17 -26.07 20.14
C MET A 76 -9.33 -27.06 18.99
N GLU A 77 -9.18 -28.36 19.25
CA GLU A 77 -9.45 -29.37 18.22
C GLU A 77 -10.93 -29.40 17.83
N ALA A 78 -11.85 -29.26 18.80
CA ALA A 78 -13.28 -29.22 18.53
C ALA A 78 -13.65 -27.98 17.68
N LEU A 79 -13.06 -26.82 17.96
CA LEU A 79 -13.22 -25.60 17.17
C LEU A 79 -12.65 -25.75 15.76
N ALA A 80 -11.45 -26.31 15.62
CA ALA A 80 -10.83 -26.56 14.31
C ALA A 80 -11.69 -27.47 13.43
N ARG A 81 -12.25 -28.54 14.00
CA ARG A 81 -13.17 -29.44 13.28
C ARG A 81 -14.48 -28.74 12.91
N ARG A 82 -15.03 -27.89 13.78
CA ARG A 82 -16.27 -27.14 13.51
C ARG A 82 -16.10 -26.10 12.40
N GLN A 83 -14.95 -25.45 12.32
CA GLN A 83 -14.64 -24.49 11.25
C GLN A 83 -14.14 -25.15 9.95
N GLY A 84 -14.00 -26.47 9.93
CA GLY A 84 -13.58 -27.21 8.74
C GLY A 84 -12.06 -27.21 8.49
N TYR A 85 -11.27 -26.76 9.47
CA TYR A 85 -9.81 -26.79 9.39
C TYR A 85 -9.22 -28.19 9.62
N ALA A 86 -10.01 -29.15 10.12
CA ALA A 86 -9.62 -30.54 10.27
C ALA A 86 -10.82 -31.48 10.06
N ARG A 87 -10.62 -32.63 9.43
CA ARG A 87 -11.66 -33.67 9.25
C ARG A 87 -11.70 -34.65 10.42
N LYS A 88 -12.83 -35.36 10.56
CA LYS A 88 -13.01 -36.38 11.60
C LYS A 88 -11.99 -37.52 11.36
N GLY A 89 -11.07 -37.71 12.30
CA GLY A 89 -10.02 -38.75 12.24
C GLY A 89 -8.63 -38.27 11.79
N GLU A 90 -8.45 -36.99 11.47
CA GLU A 90 -7.11 -36.43 11.21
C GLU A 90 -6.40 -36.06 12.52
N THR A 91 -5.10 -36.41 12.60
CA THR A 91 -4.21 -36.06 13.73
C THR A 91 -3.80 -34.60 13.62
N ILE A 92 -4.21 -33.78 14.58
CA ILE A 92 -3.83 -32.36 14.64
C ILE A 92 -2.46 -32.27 15.33
N TYR A 93 -1.42 -31.92 14.56
CA TYR A 93 -0.09 -31.66 15.11
C TYR A 93 0.01 -30.21 15.57
N THR A 94 0.03 -29.99 16.89
CA THR A 94 0.40 -28.69 17.46
C THR A 94 1.91 -28.62 17.61
N PHE A 95 2.57 -27.79 16.79
CA PHE A 95 4.00 -27.52 16.96
C PHE A 95 4.18 -26.62 18.20
N ARG A 96 4.79 -27.13 19.27
CA ARG A 96 5.27 -26.25 20.35
C ARG A 96 6.41 -25.40 19.78
N ASN A 97 6.18 -24.10 19.67
CA ASN A 97 7.22 -23.15 19.31
C ASN A 97 8.34 -23.25 20.36
N ARG A 98 9.54 -23.62 19.92
CA ARG A 98 10.73 -23.77 20.77
C ARG A 98 11.50 -22.46 20.66
N GLU A 99 11.07 -21.45 21.39
CA GLU A 99 11.84 -20.21 21.49
C GLU A 99 13.14 -20.47 22.26
N LYS A 100 14.26 -20.01 21.67
CA LYS A 100 15.60 -19.95 22.24
C LYS A 100 15.93 -18.50 22.56
#